data_AF-A0A9E7FX19-F1
#
_entry.id   AF-A0A9E7FX19-F1
#
_cell.length_a   1.000
_cell.length_b   1.000
_cell.length_c   1.000
_cell.angle_alpha   90.00
_cell.angle_beta   90.00
_cell.angle_gamma   90.00
#
_symmetry.space_group_name_H-M   'P 1'
#
loop_
_entity.id
_entity.type
_entity.pdbx_description
1 polymer ?
#
loop_
_entity_poly.entity_id
_entity_poly.type
_entity_poly.pdbx_seq_one_letter_code
_entity_poly.pdbx_strand_id
1 'polypeptide(L)'
;MGFNKQISNVAGFEIKATYNSSPAFKFFVIGNAIACGYSVLSLPFVAYMVEGWMLNLLDLLNLGLVMAAASAAAAIGYVGKYGNDEIGWTKVCPYYEKFCGRTQISIACSYVGFLLFLFVCAMSSVYKSRLSNSD
;
A
#
# COMPACT_ATOMS: atom_id res chain seq x y z
N MET A 1 -4.90 -9.83 0.59
CA MET A 1 -3.55 -10.25 1.05
C MET A 1 -3.58 -11.08 2.36
N GLY A 2 -4.31 -10.66 3.41
CA GLY A 2 -4.17 -11.20 4.78
C GLY A 2 -4.66 -12.63 5.10
N PHE A 3 -5.16 -13.41 4.15
CA PHE A 3 -5.63 -14.79 4.41
C PHE A 3 -4.91 -15.87 3.58
N ASN A 4 -3.92 -15.51 2.77
CA ASN A 4 -3.24 -16.50 1.93
C ASN A 4 -2.08 -17.15 2.70
N LYS A 5 -2.30 -18.39 3.17
CA LYS A 5 -1.26 -19.29 3.67
C LYS A 5 -0.88 -20.25 2.55
N GLN A 6 0.40 -20.32 2.22
CA GLN A 6 0.96 -21.45 1.47
C GLN A 6 2.11 -22.06 2.28
N ILE A 7 2.14 -23.39 2.32
CA ILE A 7 3.18 -24.18 2.95
C ILE A 7 3.93 -24.85 1.79
N SER A 8 5.24 -24.67 1.70
CA SER A 8 6.07 -25.40 0.74
C SER A 8 7.15 -26.16 1.48
N ASN A 9 7.35 -27.42 1.12
CA ASN A 9 8.47 -28.21 1.65
C ASN A 9 9.72 -27.86 0.83
N VAL A 10 10.70 -27.23 1.47
CA VAL A 10 11.98 -26.88 0.83
C VAL A 10 13.07 -27.61 1.61
N ALA A 11 13.75 -28.56 0.95
CA ALA A 11 14.83 -29.35 1.54
C ALA A 11 14.49 -30.05 2.88
N GLY A 12 13.25 -30.54 3.04
CA GLY A 12 12.80 -31.27 4.24
C GLY A 12 12.24 -30.38 5.36
N PHE A 13 12.30 -29.05 5.22
CA PHE A 13 11.73 -28.11 6.19
C PHE A 13 10.41 -27.51 5.66
N GLU A 14 9.39 -27.51 6.52
CA GLU A 14 8.11 -26.84 6.25
C GLU A 14 8.26 -25.33 6.39
N ILE A 15 8.69 -24.67 5.32
CA ILE A 15 8.70 -23.21 5.27
C ILE A 15 7.26 -22.75 5.02
N LYS A 16 6.78 -21.87 5.90
CA LYS A 16 5.44 -21.30 5.80
C LYS A 16 5.55 -19.86 5.34
N ALA A 17 5.37 -19.62 4.05
CA ALA A 17 5.22 -18.26 3.53
C ALA A 17 3.85 -17.72 3.95
N THR A 18 3.85 -16.86 4.97
CA THR A 18 2.69 -16.08 5.39
C THR A 18 3.05 -14.60 5.26
N TYR A 19 2.07 -13.75 4.96
CA TYR A 19 2.21 -12.29 4.96
C TYR A 19 2.80 -11.72 6.27
N ASN A 20 2.73 -12.47 7.37
CA ASN A 20 3.22 -12.12 8.68
C ASN A 20 4.75 -12.31 8.85
N SER A 21 5.41 -12.96 7.89
CA SER A 21 6.84 -13.28 7.96
C SER A 21 7.73 -12.11 7.56
N SER A 22 7.21 -11.14 6.80
CA SER A 22 7.98 -9.98 6.36
C SER A 22 7.35 -8.67 6.86
N PRO A 23 8.12 -7.79 7.53
CA PRO A 23 7.59 -6.53 8.08
C PRO A 23 7.03 -5.60 7.00
N ALA A 24 7.57 -5.65 5.78
CA ALA A 24 7.09 -4.85 4.66
C ALA A 24 5.63 -5.14 4.27
N PHE A 25 5.24 -6.42 4.20
CA PHE A 25 3.86 -6.79 3.86
C PHE A 25 2.87 -6.46 5.00
N LYS A 26 3.30 -6.56 6.26
CA LYS A 26 2.51 -6.08 7.40
C LYS A 26 2.26 -4.58 7.29
N PHE A 27 3.32 -3.81 7.05
CA PHE A 27 3.22 -2.36 6.91
C PHE A 27 2.29 -1.96 5.75
N PHE A 28 2.36 -2.65 4.62
CA PHE A 28 1.44 -2.48 3.49
C PHE A 28 -0.03 -2.72 3.86
N VAL A 29 -0.34 -3.83 4.53
CA VAL A 29 -1.72 -4.14 4.93
C VAL A 29 -2.24 -3.14 5.95
N ILE A 30 -1.43 -2.77 6.94
CA ILE A 30 -1.80 -1.79 7.98
C ILE A 30 -2.00 -0.41 7.34
N GLY A 31 -1.08 0.04 6.47
CA GLY A 31 -1.19 1.33 5.78
C GLY A 31 -2.45 1.44 4.92
N ASN A 32 -2.76 0.41 4.13
CA ASN A 32 -4.01 0.39 3.35
C ASN A 32 -5.26 0.30 4.25
N ALA A 33 -5.21 -0.40 5.38
CA ALA A 33 -6.32 -0.45 6.33
C ALA A 33 -6.61 0.93 6.96
N ILE A 34 -5.56 1.67 7.32
CA ILE A 34 -5.67 3.05 7.81
C ILE A 34 -6.28 3.94 6.73
N ALA A 35 -5.80 3.85 5.48
CA ALA A 35 -6.34 4.64 4.37
C ALA A 35 -7.84 4.35 4.12
N CYS A 36 -8.27 3.08 4.19
CA CYS A 36 -9.68 2.72 4.11
C CYS A 36 -10.49 3.30 5.28
N GLY A 37 -9.98 3.19 6.51
CA GLY A 37 -10.63 3.77 7.69
C GLY A 37 -10.76 5.28 7.59
N TYR A 38 -9.71 5.96 7.12
CA TYR A 38 -9.73 7.39 6.86
C TYR A 38 -10.74 7.79 5.77
N SER A 39 -10.86 7.00 4.70
CA SER A 39 -11.83 7.26 3.62
C SER A 39 -13.27 7.23 4.14
N VAL A 40 -13.58 6.29 5.03
CA VAL A 40 -14.91 6.19 5.66
C VAL A 40 -15.15 7.33 6.66
N LEU A 41 -14.12 7.72 7.41
CA LEU A 41 -14.20 8.81 8.40
C LEU A 41 -14.24 10.20 7.77
N SER A 42 -13.61 10.40 6.60
CA SER A 42 -13.56 11.70 5.91
C SER A 42 -14.91 12.09 5.30
N LEU A 43 -15.69 11.14 4.79
CA LEU A 43 -17.03 11.35 4.25
C LEU A 43 -17.99 12.12 5.21
N PRO A 44 -18.23 11.67 6.46
CA PRO A 44 -19.07 12.39 7.41
C PRO A 44 -18.41 13.69 7.92
N PHE A 45 -17.08 13.76 7.96
CA PHE A 45 -16.36 14.94 8.43
C PHE A 45 -16.47 16.11 7.45
N VAL A 46 -16.50 15.84 6.14
CA VAL A 46 -16.82 16.83 5.11
C VAL A 46 -18.26 17.35 5.26
N ALA A 47 -19.21 16.48 5.64
CA ALA A 47 -20.60 16.88 5.86
C ALA A 47 -20.79 17.71 7.14
N TYR A 48 -19.93 17.56 8.15
CA TYR A 48 -20.04 18.22 9.46
C TYR A 48 -19.24 19.54 9.59
N MET A 49 -18.71 20.07 8.48
CA MET A 49 -18.08 21.40 8.41
C MET A 49 -16.94 21.62 9.42
N VAL A 50 -15.94 20.75 9.44
CA VAL A 50 -14.67 21.05 10.13
C VAL A 50 -13.74 21.82 9.19
N GLU A 51 -13.07 22.84 9.72
CA GLU A 51 -12.09 23.67 9.00
C GLU A 51 -11.16 22.85 8.08
N GLY A 52 -11.21 23.16 6.78
CA GLY A 52 -10.65 22.32 5.71
C GLY A 52 -9.13 22.16 5.65
N TRP A 53 -8.36 22.72 6.60
CA TRP A 53 -6.90 22.58 6.63
C TRP A 53 -6.46 21.26 7.25
N MET A 54 -7.12 20.79 8.32
CA MET A 54 -6.79 19.50 8.95
C MET A 54 -7.10 18.32 8.04
N LEU A 55 -8.21 18.39 7.30
CA LEU A 55 -8.57 17.38 6.30
C LEU A 55 -7.49 17.25 5.22
N ASN A 56 -7.05 18.37 4.65
CA ASN A 56 -6.03 18.39 3.60
C ASN A 56 -4.68 17.83 4.09
N LEU A 57 -4.31 18.13 5.34
CA LEU A 57 -3.07 17.64 5.95
C LEU A 57 -3.15 16.13 6.19
N LEU A 58 -4.29 15.64 6.67
CA LEU A 58 -4.54 14.22 6.91
C LEU A 58 -4.63 13.42 5.60
N ASP A 59 -5.14 14.03 4.53
CA ASP A 59 -5.18 13.43 3.19
C ASP A 59 -3.76 13.24 2.63
N LEU A 60 -2.91 14.27 2.76
CA LEU A 60 -1.49 14.20 2.38
C LEU A 60 -0.70 13.15 3.19
N LEU A 61 -0.98 13.05 4.50
CA LEU A 61 -0.37 12.03 5.37
C LEU A 61 -0.77 10.61 4.96
N ASN A 62 -2.05 10.37 4.65
CA ASN A 62 -2.52 9.07 4.17
C ASN A 62 -1.90 8.72 2.81
N LEU A 63 -1.81 9.69 1.91
CA LEU A 63 -1.19 9.53 0.61
C LEU A 63 0.29 9.12 0.73
N GLY A 64 1.05 9.78 1.61
CA GLY A 64 2.43 9.42 1.91
C GLY A 64 2.57 8.05 2.56
N LEU A 65 1.68 7.71 3.51
CA LEU A 65 1.67 6.41 4.19
C LEU A 65 1.44 5.25 3.20
N VAL A 66 0.45 5.37 2.31
CA VAL A 66 0.15 4.33 1.30
C VAL A 66 1.31 4.19 0.32
N MET A 67 1.90 5.30 -0.15
CA MET A 67 3.06 5.25 -1.06
C MET A 67 4.25 4.55 -0.41
N ALA A 68 4.60 4.92 0.83
CA ALA A 68 5.71 4.32 1.57
C ALA A 68 5.48 2.82 1.82
N ALA A 69 4.25 2.44 2.13
CA ALA A 69 3.92 1.05 2.39
C ALA A 69 3.92 0.20 1.10
N ALA A 70 3.42 0.76 -0.01
CA ALA A 70 3.43 0.12 -1.33
C ALA A 70 4.87 -0.06 -1.85
N SER A 71 5.73 0.94 -1.70
CA SER A 71 7.13 0.87 -2.14
C SER A 71 7.94 -0.16 -1.33
N ALA A 72 7.75 -0.22 -0.01
CA ALA A 72 8.37 -1.23 0.84
C ALA A 72 7.95 -2.66 0.43
N ALA A 73 6.66 -2.88 0.19
CA ALA A 73 6.15 -4.17 -0.28
C ALA A 73 6.64 -4.52 -1.69
N ALA A 74 6.74 -3.53 -2.58
CA ALA A 74 7.27 -3.70 -3.92
C ALA A 74 8.76 -4.08 -3.90
N ALA A 75 9.57 -3.46 -3.05
CA ALA A 75 10.99 -3.78 -2.91
C ALA A 75 11.20 -5.24 -2.46
N ILE A 76 10.51 -5.68 -1.41
CA ILE A 76 10.58 -7.07 -0.95
C ILE A 76 9.97 -8.04 -1.97
N GLY A 77 8.91 -7.64 -2.66
CA GLY A 77 8.32 -8.42 -3.75
C GLY A 77 9.27 -8.60 -4.94
N TYR A 78 10.02 -7.55 -5.30
CA TYR A 78 11.02 -7.57 -6.38
C TYR A 78 12.14 -8.55 -6.06
N VAL A 79 12.67 -8.46 -4.85
CA VAL A 79 13.65 -9.40 -4.31
C VAL A 79 13.14 -10.83 -4.34
N GLY A 80 11.90 -11.05 -3.90
CA GLY A 80 11.30 -12.40 -3.90
C GLY A 80 11.15 -12.99 -5.31
N LYS A 81 10.97 -12.15 -6.33
CA LYS A 81 10.78 -12.56 -7.73
C LYS A 81 12.09 -12.80 -8.46
N TYR A 82 13.03 -11.85 -8.38
CA TYR A 82 14.26 -11.88 -9.17
C TYR A 82 15.44 -12.49 -8.40
N GLY A 83 15.44 -12.42 -7.07
CA GLY A 83 16.57 -12.82 -6.24
C GLY A 83 17.81 -11.95 -6.49
N ASN A 84 18.90 -12.24 -5.80
CA ASN A 84 20.21 -11.69 -6.11
C ASN A 84 21.30 -12.68 -5.70
N ASP A 85 21.93 -13.32 -6.68
CA ASP A 85 22.90 -14.39 -6.44
C ASP A 85 24.19 -13.86 -5.77
N GLU A 86 24.57 -12.60 -6.02
CA GLU A 86 25.77 -11.97 -5.43
C GLU A 86 25.68 -11.78 -3.90
N ILE A 87 24.47 -11.66 -3.34
CA ILE A 87 24.26 -11.56 -1.88
C ILE A 87 23.60 -12.82 -1.31
N GLY A 88 23.48 -13.89 -2.11
CA GLY A 88 22.88 -15.17 -1.71
C GLY A 88 21.36 -15.14 -1.53
N TRP A 89 20.66 -14.16 -2.12
CA TRP A 89 19.21 -14.06 -2.06
C TRP A 89 18.56 -14.95 -3.10
N THR A 90 18.00 -16.07 -2.64
CA THR A 90 17.32 -17.05 -3.49
C THR A 90 15.92 -16.58 -3.88
N LYS A 91 15.48 -16.99 -5.08
CA LYS A 91 14.15 -16.66 -5.61
C LYS A 91 13.09 -17.43 -4.82
N VAL A 92 12.15 -16.72 -4.21
CA VAL A 92 11.06 -17.31 -3.39
C VAL A 92 9.80 -17.55 -4.22
N CYS A 93 9.53 -16.71 -5.22
CA CYS A 93 8.34 -16.81 -6.05
C CYS A 93 8.15 -18.13 -6.84
N PRO A 94 9.18 -18.86 -7.32
CA PRO A 94 8.95 -20.15 -7.98
C PRO A 94 8.38 -21.24 -7.05
N TYR A 95 8.60 -21.14 -5.73
CA TYR A 95 7.99 -22.07 -4.75
C TYR A 95 6.56 -21.69 -4.38
N TYR A 96 6.17 -20.43 -4.62
CA TYR A 96 4.91 -19.83 -4.16
C TYR A 96 4.27 -18.95 -5.24
N GLU A 97 4.15 -19.46 -6.46
CA GLU A 97 3.67 -18.67 -7.62
C GLU A 97 2.32 -18.00 -7.37
N LYS A 98 1.36 -18.72 -6.77
CA LYS A 98 0.01 -18.17 -6.51
C LYS A 98 0.05 -17.03 -5.48
N PHE A 99 0.86 -17.15 -4.44
CA PHE A 99 1.03 -16.11 -3.43
C PHE A 99 1.72 -14.88 -4.03
N CYS A 100 2.79 -15.10 -4.80
CA CYS A 100 3.57 -14.04 -5.43
C CYS A 100 2.75 -13.28 -6.50
N GLY A 101 1.99 -13.99 -7.34
CA GLY A 101 1.08 -13.38 -8.31
C GLY A 101 -0.01 -12.52 -7.64
N ARG A 102 -0.66 -13.05 -6.61
CA ARG A 102 -1.67 -12.29 -5.84
C ARG A 102 -1.08 -11.07 -5.14
N THR A 103 0.13 -11.19 -4.63
CA THR A 103 0.88 -10.10 -3.99
C THR A 103 1.16 -8.98 -4.99
N GLN A 104 1.68 -9.32 -6.17
CA GLN A 104 1.97 -8.35 -7.22
C GLN A 104 0.71 -7.61 -7.66
N ILE A 105 -0.41 -8.33 -7.86
CA ILE A 105 -1.70 -7.72 -8.21
C ILE A 105 -2.18 -6.79 -7.08
N SER A 106 -2.06 -7.20 -5.82
CA SER A 106 -2.47 -6.37 -4.68
C SER A 106 -1.67 -5.07 -4.59
N ILE A 107 -0.35 -5.13 -4.82
CA ILE A 107 0.52 -3.94 -4.82
C ILE A 107 0.13 -3.02 -5.97
N ALA A 108 -0.08 -3.57 -7.17
CA ALA A 108 -0.53 -2.81 -8.34
C ALA A 108 -1.86 -2.09 -8.08
N CYS A 109 -2.85 -2.77 -7.49
CA CYS A 109 -4.13 -2.15 -7.12
C CYS A 109 -3.94 -1.00 -6.12
N SER A 110 -3.06 -1.13 -5.12
CA SER A 110 -2.79 -0.02 -4.19
C SER A 110 -2.10 1.16 -4.85
N TYR A 111 -1.23 0.95 -5.84
CA TYR A 111 -0.65 2.05 -6.63
C TYR A 111 -1.72 2.78 -7.45
N VAL A 112 -2.67 2.06 -8.03
CA VAL A 112 -3.81 2.67 -8.72
C VAL A 112 -4.65 3.50 -7.74
N GLY A 113 -4.95 2.95 -6.56
CA GLY A 113 -5.65 3.69 -5.50
C GLY A 113 -4.91 4.96 -5.10
N PHE A 114 -3.59 4.88 -4.91
CA PHE A 114 -2.74 6.03 -4.62
C PHE A 114 -2.83 7.13 -5.69
N LEU A 115 -2.79 6.76 -6.98
CA LEU A 115 -2.91 7.72 -8.08
C LEU A 115 -4.27 8.43 -8.09
N LEU A 116 -5.35 7.70 -7.76
CA LEU A 116 -6.68 8.27 -7.63
C LEU A 116 -6.76 9.26 -6.46
N PHE A 117 -6.21 8.91 -5.30
CA PHE A 117 -6.12 9.83 -4.16
C PHE A 117 -5.35 11.10 -4.55
N LEU A 118 -4.19 10.96 -5.19
CA LEU A 118 -3.38 12.09 -5.65
C LEU A 118 -4.17 13.02 -6.59
N PHE A 119 -4.92 12.44 -7.52
CA PHE A 119 -5.76 13.20 -8.44
C PHE A 119 -6.82 14.02 -7.70
N VAL A 120 -7.50 13.42 -6.72
CA VAL A 120 -8.51 14.12 -5.89
C VAL A 120 -7.88 15.24 -5.04
N CYS A 121 -6.73 14.98 -4.41
CA CYS A 121 -6.00 16.00 -3.64
C CYS A 121 -5.56 17.18 -4.52
N ALA A 122 -5.05 16.89 -5.72
CA ALA A 122 -4.60 17.89 -6.68
C ALA A 122 -5.76 18.77 -7.14
N MET A 123 -6.89 18.17 -7.53
CA MET A 123 -8.09 18.91 -7.94
C MET A 123 -8.62 19.81 -6.81
N SER A 124 -8.65 19.32 -5.57
CA SER A 124 -9.07 20.09 -4.40
C SER A 124 -8.15 21.30 -4.14
N SER A 125 -6.85 21.11 -4.28
CA SER A 125 -5.85 22.17 -4.12
C SER A 125 -5.94 23.24 -5.23
N VAL A 126 -6.17 22.81 -6.46
CA VAL A 126 -6.38 23.72 -7.60
C VAL A 126 -7.67 24.52 -7.43
N TYR A 127 -8.77 23.88 -7.02
CA TYR A 127 -10.03 24.57 -6.76
C TYR A 127 -9.88 25.64 -5.66
N LYS A 128 -9.23 25.28 -4.55
CA LYS A 128 -8.99 26.22 -3.43
C LYS A 128 -8.10 27.39 -3.83
N SER A 129 -7.04 27.15 -4.60
CA SER A 129 -6.14 28.22 -5.07
C SER A 129 -6.80 29.14 -6.08
N ARG A 130 -7.75 28.64 -6.90
CA ARG A 130 -8.58 29.48 -7.77
C ARG A 130 -9.54 30.36 -6.97
N LEU A 131 -10.17 29.82 -5.93
CA LEU A 131 -11.07 30.60 -5.06
C LEU A 131 -10.33 31.76 -4.37
N SER A 132 -9.14 31.49 -3.84
CA SER A 132 -8.29 32.50 -3.19
C SER A 132 -7.77 33.59 -4.14
N ASN A 133 -7.80 33.39 -5.46
CA ASN A 133 -7.35 34.37 -6.45
C ASN A 133 -8.52 35.18 -7.03
N SER A 134 -9.76 34.88 -6.58
CA SER A 134 -10.98 35.57 -7.01
C SER A 134 -11.54 36.54 -5.95
N ASP A 135 -10.99 36.50 -4.73
CA ASP A 135 -11.16 37.50 -3.66
C ASP A 135 -10.02 38.55 -3.72
#